data_AF-A0A1V1T8Q8-F1
#
_entry.id   AF-A0A1V1T8Q8-F1
#
_cell.length_a   1.000
_cell.length_b   1.000
_cell.length_c   1.000
_cell.angle_alpha   90.00
_cell.angle_beta   90.00
_cell.angle_gamma   90.00
#
_symmetry.space_group_name_H-M   'P 1'
#
loop_
_entity.id
_entity.type
_entity.pdbx_description
1 polymer ?
#
loop_
_entity_poly.entity_id
_entity_poly.type
_entity_poly.pdbx_seq_one_letter_code
_entity_poly.pdbx_strand_id
1 'polypeptide(L)'
;MGANVATVICPLGPRIRSFVGRVDSAVLNKVELLPSPFSDALDLIRLFRDKTISPHALVALLGAHTTSQQRLTNVTRAGDPQDSTPGVWDVLYYEETYGSVETPERVFKFPSDVALAKYSVTAREWVSFLGTAGQTHWNEDYARAYIRLSLLGVNNINQLTECTKALPARTVEYKNPDQESMDEWLKSSRVSLTSDEIADRIELGGIVDINNLLTSNSSRELEL
;
A
#
# COMPACT_ATOMS: atom_id res chain seq x y z
N MET A 1 -13.38 -5.73 -9.18
CA MET A 1 -12.38 -6.20 -10.16
C MET A 1 -11.16 -5.29 -10.19
N GLY A 2 -11.32 -3.95 -10.22
CA GLY A 2 -10.21 -2.98 -10.31
C GLY A 2 -9.02 -3.25 -9.38
N ALA A 3 -9.26 -3.47 -8.08
CA ALA A 3 -8.18 -3.77 -7.13
C ALA A 3 -7.36 -5.03 -7.47
N ASN A 4 -7.98 -6.10 -7.98
CA ASN A 4 -7.23 -7.30 -8.39
C ASN A 4 -6.45 -7.09 -9.69
N VAL A 5 -6.93 -6.19 -10.56
CA VAL A 5 -6.16 -5.74 -11.73
C VAL A 5 -4.95 -4.95 -11.25
N ALA A 6 -5.15 -3.97 -10.36
CA ALA A 6 -4.06 -3.16 -9.78
C ALA A 6 -3.01 -4.04 -9.09
N THR A 7 -3.42 -4.99 -8.25
CA THR A 7 -2.48 -5.91 -7.60
C THR A 7 -1.68 -6.74 -8.59
N VAL A 8 -2.29 -7.31 -9.64
CA VAL A 8 -1.55 -8.20 -10.56
C VAL A 8 -0.62 -7.44 -11.52
N ILE A 9 -0.90 -6.17 -11.80
CA ILE A 9 -0.05 -5.34 -12.67
C ILE A 9 1.13 -4.71 -11.92
N CYS A 10 1.02 -4.50 -10.61
CA CYS A 10 2.17 -4.14 -9.79
C CYS A 10 3.20 -5.29 -9.90
N PRO A 11 4.48 -4.98 -10.16
CA PRO A 11 5.47 -6.03 -10.29
C PRO A 11 5.59 -6.86 -9.00
N LEU A 12 5.78 -8.17 -9.14
CA LEU A 12 5.72 -9.19 -8.08
C LEU A 12 4.32 -9.51 -7.54
N GLY A 13 3.30 -8.80 -8.02
CA GLY A 13 1.91 -8.95 -7.65
C GLY A 13 1.33 -10.36 -7.87
N PRO A 14 0.57 -10.91 -6.90
CA PRO A 14 -0.08 -12.20 -7.06
C PRO A 14 -1.32 -12.10 -7.95
N ARG A 15 -1.63 -13.19 -8.65
CA ARG A 15 -2.93 -13.33 -9.33
C ARG A 15 -3.96 -13.84 -8.32
N ILE A 16 -4.95 -13.00 -8.01
CA ILE A 16 -5.98 -13.32 -7.01
C ILE A 16 -7.25 -13.85 -7.68
N ARG A 17 -7.90 -14.83 -7.06
CA ARG A 17 -9.20 -15.31 -7.53
C ARG A 17 -10.23 -14.18 -7.50
N SER A 18 -10.94 -14.00 -8.60
CA SER A 18 -11.77 -12.83 -8.86
C SER A 18 -13.16 -13.27 -9.24
N PHE A 19 -14.15 -12.85 -8.47
CA PHE A 19 -15.53 -13.23 -8.64
C PHE A 19 -16.39 -12.02 -9.00
N VAL A 20 -17.33 -12.21 -9.92
CA VAL A 20 -18.27 -11.19 -10.42
C VAL A 20 -19.69 -11.66 -10.20
N GLY A 21 -20.62 -10.73 -9.99
CA GLY A 21 -22.05 -11.02 -9.74
C GLY A 21 -22.55 -10.65 -8.35
N ARG A 22 -21.82 -9.79 -7.62
CA ARG A 22 -22.36 -9.18 -6.39
C ARG A 22 -23.59 -8.33 -6.74
N VAL A 23 -24.60 -8.40 -5.87
CA VAL A 23 -25.81 -7.59 -6.00
C VAL A 23 -25.54 -6.19 -5.45
N ASP A 24 -25.95 -5.17 -6.20
CA ASP A 24 -25.83 -3.78 -5.76
C ASP A 24 -26.68 -3.52 -4.52
N SER A 25 -26.18 -2.68 -3.61
CA SER A 25 -26.88 -2.28 -2.40
C SER A 25 -27.08 -0.77 -2.40
N ALA A 26 -28.32 -0.33 -2.17
CA ALA A 26 -28.64 1.07 -1.89
C ALA A 26 -28.58 1.39 -0.38
N VAL A 27 -28.36 0.39 0.47
CA VAL A 27 -28.28 0.57 1.93
C VAL A 27 -26.89 1.07 2.28
N LEU A 28 -26.84 2.26 2.90
CA LEU A 28 -25.60 2.83 3.42
C LEU A 28 -24.99 1.91 4.48
N ASN A 29 -23.67 1.86 4.51
CA ASN A 29 -22.97 1.14 5.56
C ASN A 29 -23.11 1.89 6.90
N LYS A 30 -22.98 1.17 8.02
CA LYS A 30 -22.88 1.79 9.34
C LYS A 30 -21.58 2.61 9.43
N VAL A 31 -21.64 3.70 10.18
CA VAL A 31 -20.45 4.47 10.56
C VAL A 31 -19.50 3.62 11.41
N GLU A 32 -18.24 4.05 11.52
CA GLU A 32 -17.23 3.46 12.43
C GLU A 32 -16.82 2.00 12.14
N LEU A 33 -17.11 1.50 10.94
CA LEU A 33 -16.69 0.14 10.54
C LEU A 33 -15.34 0.08 9.80
N LEU A 34 -14.72 1.24 9.55
CA LEU A 34 -13.41 1.37 8.93
C LEU A 34 -12.31 1.58 9.98
N PRO A 35 -11.13 0.97 9.81
CA PRO A 35 -10.00 1.18 10.71
C PRO A 35 -9.48 2.61 10.62
N SER A 36 -8.99 3.15 11.74
CA SER A 36 -8.23 4.42 11.77
C SER A 36 -6.73 4.14 11.72
N PRO A 37 -5.93 4.96 11.02
CA PRO A 37 -4.46 4.86 11.05
C PRO A 37 -3.85 5.16 12.43
N PHE A 38 -4.67 5.63 13.38
CA PHE A 38 -4.25 5.93 14.75
C PHE A 38 -4.80 4.92 15.79
N SER A 39 -5.58 3.92 15.36
CA SER A 39 -6.10 2.90 16.27
C SER A 39 -4.99 2.02 16.84
N ASP A 40 -5.16 1.54 18.07
CA ASP A 40 -4.26 0.55 18.63
C ASP A 40 -4.46 -0.84 17.99
N ALA A 41 -3.46 -1.71 18.19
CA ALA A 41 -3.45 -3.04 17.60
C ALA A 41 -4.62 -3.93 18.08
N LEU A 42 -5.04 -3.80 19.35
CA LEU A 42 -6.08 -4.65 19.92
C LEU A 42 -7.44 -4.34 19.30
N ASP A 43 -7.75 -3.05 19.14
CA ASP A 43 -8.99 -2.60 18.53
C ASP A 43 -9.06 -2.95 17.04
N LEU A 44 -7.94 -2.83 16.31
CA LEU A 44 -7.87 -3.30 14.92
C LEU A 44 -8.07 -4.81 14.81
N ILE A 45 -7.43 -5.58 15.70
CA ILE A 45 -7.61 -7.04 15.74
C ILE A 45 -9.08 -7.41 16.03
N ARG A 46 -9.74 -6.72 16.97
CA ARG A 46 -11.17 -6.93 17.26
C ARG A 46 -12.02 -6.58 16.03
N LEU A 47 -11.80 -5.41 15.43
CA LEU A 47 -12.54 -4.93 14.27
C LEU A 47 -12.50 -5.90 13.08
N PHE A 48 -11.35 -6.54 12.84
CA PHE A 48 -11.18 -7.52 11.77
C PHE A 48 -11.69 -8.92 12.17
N ARG A 49 -11.57 -9.32 13.44
CA ARG A 49 -12.18 -10.56 13.95
C ARG A 49 -13.70 -10.55 13.84
N ASP A 50 -14.34 -9.40 14.08
CA ASP A 50 -15.78 -9.23 13.88
C ASP A 50 -16.20 -9.39 12.41
N LYS A 51 -15.23 -9.27 11.49
CA LYS A 51 -15.37 -9.54 10.05
C LYS A 51 -14.84 -10.93 9.67
N THR A 52 -14.62 -11.81 10.64
CA THR A 52 -14.06 -13.17 10.45
C THR A 52 -12.65 -13.21 9.84
N ILE A 53 -11.91 -12.10 9.92
CA ILE A 53 -10.52 -11.99 9.47
C ILE A 53 -9.61 -12.18 10.69
N SER A 54 -8.75 -13.20 10.64
CA SER A 54 -7.81 -13.50 11.73
C SER A 54 -6.69 -12.44 11.82
N PRO A 55 -5.98 -12.34 12.95
CA PRO A 55 -4.80 -11.48 13.06
C PRO A 55 -3.76 -11.76 11.97
N HIS A 56 -3.56 -13.04 11.63
CA HIS A 56 -2.73 -13.47 10.51
C HIS A 56 -3.17 -12.83 9.19
N ALA A 57 -4.45 -12.96 8.85
CA ALA A 57 -5.00 -12.43 7.62
C ALA A 57 -5.01 -10.90 7.61
N LEU A 58 -5.16 -10.25 8.76
CA LEU A 58 -5.00 -8.80 8.90
C LEU A 58 -3.56 -8.37 8.55
N VAL A 59 -2.54 -9.03 9.13
CA VAL A 59 -1.14 -8.71 8.81
C VAL A 59 -0.86 -8.91 7.33
N ALA A 60 -1.31 -10.02 6.75
CA ALA A 60 -1.16 -10.25 5.31
C ALA A 60 -1.79 -9.15 4.46
N LEU A 61 -3.00 -8.69 4.82
CA LEU A 61 -3.72 -7.61 4.12
C LEU A 61 -3.01 -6.24 4.23
N LEU A 62 -2.35 -5.94 5.36
CA LEU A 62 -1.59 -4.69 5.54
C LEU A 62 -0.46 -4.55 4.54
N GLY A 63 0.10 -5.66 4.05
CA GLY A 63 1.12 -5.63 3.01
C GLY A 63 0.71 -4.87 1.75
N ALA A 64 -0.60 -4.66 1.48
CA ALA A 64 -1.04 -3.78 0.40
C ALA A 64 -0.52 -2.34 0.51
N HIS A 65 -0.06 -1.93 1.69
CA HIS A 65 0.57 -0.63 1.91
C HIS A 65 1.91 -0.46 1.16
N THR A 66 2.57 -1.54 0.71
CA THR A 66 3.76 -1.44 -0.17
C THR A 66 3.48 -0.70 -1.50
N THR A 67 2.23 -0.74 -1.97
CA THR A 67 1.80 0.02 -3.16
C THR A 67 0.83 1.14 -2.76
N SER A 68 1.22 1.99 -1.81
CA SER A 68 0.34 3.05 -1.31
C SER A 68 1.06 4.37 -0.96
N GLN A 69 0.24 5.43 -0.90
CA GLN A 69 0.63 6.77 -0.47
C GLN A 69 -0.47 7.37 0.41
N GLN A 70 -0.08 8.16 1.41
CA GLN A 70 -1.01 8.84 2.29
C GLN A 70 -1.28 10.27 1.79
N ARG A 71 -2.53 10.74 1.88
CA ARG A 71 -2.90 12.11 1.49
C ARG A 71 -3.55 12.92 2.61
N LEU A 72 -4.24 12.24 3.52
CA LEU A 72 -5.12 12.87 4.51
C LEU A 72 -4.71 12.61 5.96
N THR A 73 -3.84 11.63 6.21
CA THR A 73 -3.39 11.31 7.58
C THR A 73 -2.45 12.40 8.09
N ASN A 74 -1.54 12.86 7.23
CA ASN A 74 -0.77 14.06 7.43
C ASN A 74 -0.77 14.90 6.14
N VAL A 75 -1.60 15.93 6.12
CA VAL A 75 -1.78 16.81 4.96
C VAL A 75 -0.50 17.56 4.55
N THR A 76 0.45 17.78 5.47
CA THR A 76 1.73 18.43 5.14
C THR A 76 2.74 17.48 4.48
N ARG A 77 2.41 16.18 4.44
CA ARG A 77 3.23 15.12 3.85
C ARG A 77 2.46 14.34 2.77
N ALA A 78 1.42 14.95 2.19
CA ALA A 78 0.58 14.28 1.20
C ALA A 78 1.43 13.74 0.03
N GLY A 79 1.13 12.51 -0.39
CA GLY A 79 1.88 11.74 -1.39
C GLY A 79 3.03 10.91 -0.82
N ASP A 80 3.38 11.04 0.46
CA ASP A 80 4.43 10.23 1.05
C ASP A 80 4.01 8.74 1.09
N PRO A 81 4.91 7.82 0.68
CA PRO A 81 4.62 6.40 0.56
C PRO A 81 4.73 5.68 1.91
N GLN A 82 4.19 4.47 1.99
CA GLN A 82 4.28 3.63 3.20
C GLN A 82 5.53 2.73 3.20
N ASP A 83 6.25 2.64 2.09
CA ASP A 83 7.61 2.10 1.99
C ASP A 83 8.44 2.84 0.92
N SER A 84 9.69 2.44 0.71
CA SER A 84 10.57 3.08 -0.27
C SER A 84 10.44 2.59 -1.71
N THR A 85 9.52 1.66 -2.01
CA THR A 85 9.31 1.12 -3.37
C THR A 85 7.85 1.25 -3.83
N PRO A 86 7.22 2.44 -3.69
CA PRO A 86 5.81 2.60 -3.99
C PRO A 86 5.54 2.29 -5.46
N GLY A 87 4.78 1.21 -5.69
CA GLY A 87 4.45 0.71 -7.03
C GLY A 87 5.01 -0.68 -7.33
N VAL A 88 5.87 -1.22 -6.47
CA VAL A 88 6.30 -2.62 -6.48
C VAL A 88 5.53 -3.38 -5.41
N TRP A 89 5.01 -4.56 -5.72
CA TRP A 89 4.30 -5.42 -4.78
C TRP A 89 5.31 -6.28 -4.01
N ASP A 90 6.14 -5.65 -3.17
CA ASP A 90 7.21 -6.31 -2.44
C ASP A 90 6.98 -6.34 -0.91
N VAL A 91 7.97 -6.85 -0.18
CA VAL A 91 7.90 -7.02 1.28
C VAL A 91 8.70 -5.98 2.06
N LEU A 92 9.24 -4.96 1.38
CA LEU A 92 10.07 -3.94 2.00
C LEU A 92 9.28 -3.12 3.04
N TYR A 93 7.98 -2.90 2.78
CA TYR A 93 7.03 -2.39 3.77
C TYR A 93 7.14 -3.05 5.15
N TYR A 94 7.27 -4.38 5.21
CA TYR A 94 7.35 -5.08 6.49
C TYR A 94 8.66 -4.77 7.21
N GLU A 95 9.79 -4.74 6.49
CA GLU A 95 11.12 -4.45 7.03
C GLU A 95 11.25 -3.02 7.52
N GLU A 96 10.80 -2.07 6.72
CA GLU A 96 10.86 -0.65 7.06
C GLU A 96 9.92 -0.34 8.23
N THR A 97 8.68 -0.82 8.19
CA THR A 97 7.73 -0.60 9.29
C THR A 97 8.18 -1.24 10.60
N TYR A 98 8.74 -2.44 10.54
CA TYR A 98 9.28 -3.13 11.71
C TYR A 98 10.54 -2.43 12.27
N GLY A 99 11.35 -1.84 11.37
CA GLY A 99 12.63 -1.21 11.68
C GLY A 99 13.79 -2.18 11.66
N SER A 100 13.75 -3.22 10.81
CA SER A 100 14.89 -4.14 10.58
C SER A 100 15.89 -3.61 9.56
N VAL A 101 15.51 -2.58 8.81
CA VAL A 101 16.35 -1.87 7.83
C VAL A 101 16.25 -0.36 8.04
N GLU A 102 17.27 0.37 7.61
CA GLU A 102 17.21 1.83 7.54
C GLU A 102 16.09 2.26 6.60
N THR A 103 15.25 3.19 7.04
CA THR A 103 14.09 3.66 6.28
C THR A 103 14.31 5.11 5.84
N PRO A 104 14.10 5.47 4.56
CA PRO A 104 14.19 6.85 4.11
C PRO A 104 13.23 7.79 4.84
N GLU A 105 13.61 9.07 4.96
CA GLU A 105 12.83 10.09 5.68
C GLU A 105 11.42 10.28 5.10
N ARG A 106 11.29 10.18 3.77
CA ARG A 106 10.01 10.35 3.07
C ARG A 106 8.99 9.24 3.39
N VAL A 107 9.43 8.05 3.81
CA VAL A 107 8.50 6.97 4.15
C VAL A 107 7.65 7.37 5.37
N PHE A 108 6.34 7.27 5.21
CA PHE A 108 5.36 7.59 6.24
C PHE A 108 4.75 6.32 6.81
N LYS A 109 5.13 5.98 8.03
CA LYS A 109 4.61 4.83 8.77
C LYS A 109 3.35 5.24 9.54
N PHE A 110 2.23 4.54 9.31
CA PHE A 110 1.04 4.77 10.12
C PHE A 110 1.26 4.29 11.57
N PRO A 111 0.79 5.02 12.58
CA PRO A 111 0.85 4.56 13.97
C PRO A 111 0.23 3.18 14.19
N SER A 112 -0.89 2.88 13.51
CA SER A 112 -1.55 1.56 13.50
C SER A 112 -0.63 0.44 13.05
N ASP A 113 0.14 0.68 11.98
CA ASP A 113 0.98 -0.32 11.35
C ASP A 113 2.17 -0.64 12.27
N VAL A 114 2.79 0.39 12.83
CA VAL A 114 3.86 0.24 13.84
C VAL A 114 3.36 -0.51 15.08
N ALA A 115 2.13 -0.24 15.53
CA ALA A 115 1.53 -0.94 16.65
C ALA A 115 1.32 -2.44 16.32
N LEU A 116 0.75 -2.75 15.15
CA LEU A 116 0.50 -4.13 14.71
C LEU A 116 1.80 -4.90 14.43
N ALA A 117 2.85 -4.24 13.95
CA ALA A 117 4.15 -4.85 13.71
C ALA A 117 4.79 -5.45 14.98
N LYS A 118 4.50 -4.86 16.13
CA LYS A 118 5.12 -5.22 17.42
C LYS A 118 4.17 -5.90 18.39
N TYR A 119 2.87 -5.97 18.08
CA TYR A 119 1.88 -6.55 18.97
C TYR A 119 1.99 -8.08 19.03
N SER A 120 1.91 -8.65 20.23
CA SER A 120 2.27 -10.06 20.49
C SER A 120 1.54 -11.10 19.61
N VAL A 121 0.29 -10.81 19.22
CA VAL A 121 -0.54 -11.73 18.42
C VAL A 121 -0.27 -11.62 16.91
N THR A 122 0.30 -10.50 16.45
CA THR A 122 0.54 -10.21 15.03
C THR A 122 2.02 -10.20 14.67
N ALA A 123 2.92 -9.94 15.63
CA ALA A 123 4.36 -9.79 15.41
C ALA A 123 5.00 -11.03 14.80
N ARG A 124 4.60 -12.24 15.19
CA ARG A 124 5.12 -13.47 14.59
C ARG A 124 4.85 -13.54 13.09
N GLU A 125 3.65 -13.14 12.69
CA GLU A 125 3.29 -13.14 11.27
C GLU A 125 3.97 -12.01 10.52
N TRP A 126 4.07 -10.83 11.15
CA TRP A 126 4.80 -9.70 10.57
C TRP A 126 6.25 -10.06 10.25
N VAL A 127 6.92 -10.71 11.21
CA VAL A 127 8.31 -11.16 11.07
C VAL A 127 8.45 -12.23 9.97
N SER A 128 7.40 -13.02 9.72
CA SER A 128 7.39 -14.07 8.69
C SER A 128 7.55 -13.52 7.26
N PHE A 129 7.15 -12.27 7.06
CA PHE A 129 7.20 -11.58 5.77
C PHE A 129 8.45 -10.72 5.58
N LEU A 130 9.33 -10.60 6.57
CA LEU A 130 10.56 -9.82 6.44
C LEU A 130 11.53 -10.45 5.43
N GLY A 131 12.10 -9.60 4.57
CA GLY A 131 13.08 -9.98 3.57
C GLY A 131 12.48 -10.77 2.40
N THR A 132 13.18 -10.79 1.28
CA THR A 132 12.68 -11.35 0.01
C THR A 132 12.23 -12.82 0.07
N ALA A 133 12.74 -13.60 1.03
CA ALA A 133 12.26 -14.97 1.28
C ALA A 133 10.78 -15.02 1.71
N GLY A 134 10.26 -13.95 2.31
CA GLY A 134 8.85 -13.81 2.72
C GLY A 134 7.88 -13.53 1.57
N GLN A 135 8.37 -13.12 0.38
CA GLN A 135 7.52 -12.69 -0.74
C GLN A 135 6.47 -13.72 -1.16
N THR A 136 6.90 -14.97 -1.36
CA THR A 136 5.99 -16.04 -1.80
C THR A 136 4.94 -16.33 -0.73
N HIS A 137 5.37 -16.40 0.54
CA HIS A 137 4.48 -16.63 1.68
C HIS A 137 3.43 -15.52 1.80
N TRP A 138 3.87 -14.26 1.74
CA TRP A 138 2.99 -13.10 1.77
C TRP A 138 2.01 -13.09 0.60
N ASN A 139 2.47 -13.35 -0.62
CA ASN A 139 1.61 -13.38 -1.81
C ASN A 139 0.48 -14.42 -1.69
N GLU A 140 0.77 -15.60 -1.16
CA GLU A 140 -0.23 -16.64 -0.92
C GLU A 140 -1.26 -16.23 0.14
N ASP A 141 -0.77 -15.66 1.25
CA ASP A 141 -1.63 -15.25 2.36
C ASP A 141 -2.47 -14.02 2.05
N TYR A 142 -1.89 -13.03 1.37
CA TYR A 142 -2.62 -11.87 0.87
C TYR A 142 -3.73 -12.31 -0.09
N ALA A 143 -3.42 -13.16 -1.08
CA ALA A 143 -4.42 -13.63 -2.04
C ALA A 143 -5.57 -14.37 -1.33
N ARG A 144 -5.27 -15.20 -0.32
CA ARG A 144 -6.27 -15.91 0.47
C ARG A 144 -7.11 -14.97 1.33
N ALA A 145 -6.47 -14.03 2.03
CA ALA A 145 -7.13 -13.06 2.89
C ALA A 145 -8.00 -12.09 2.09
N TYR A 146 -7.51 -11.63 0.94
CA TYR A 146 -8.23 -10.72 0.06
C TYR A 146 -9.50 -11.36 -0.52
N ILE A 147 -9.48 -12.65 -0.87
CA ILE A 147 -10.70 -13.36 -1.28
C ILE A 147 -11.76 -13.26 -0.18
N ARG A 148 -11.39 -13.56 1.08
CA ARG A 148 -12.32 -13.44 2.23
C ARG A 148 -12.84 -12.02 2.38
N LEU A 149 -11.95 -11.02 2.34
CA LEU A 149 -12.31 -9.61 2.43
C LEU A 149 -13.30 -9.20 1.32
N SER A 150 -13.05 -9.65 0.09
CA SER A 150 -13.87 -9.32 -1.10
C SER A 150 -15.27 -9.96 -1.10
N LEU A 151 -15.48 -10.96 -0.24
CA LEU A 151 -16.73 -11.72 -0.11
C LEU A 151 -17.50 -11.40 1.19
N LEU A 152 -17.02 -10.45 2.00
CA LEU A 152 -17.76 -10.01 3.19
C LEU A 152 -19.14 -9.48 2.80
N GLY A 153 -20.18 -10.00 3.46
CA GLY A 153 -21.58 -9.61 3.23
C GLY A 153 -22.17 -10.09 1.89
N VAL A 154 -21.45 -10.90 1.12
CA VAL A 154 -21.96 -11.45 -0.14
C VAL A 154 -22.80 -12.70 0.17
N ASN A 155 -24.12 -12.60 0.00
CA ASN A 155 -25.04 -13.69 0.33
C ASN A 155 -25.28 -14.67 -0.83
N ASN A 156 -24.76 -14.36 -2.03
CA ASN A 156 -24.94 -15.15 -3.24
C ASN A 156 -23.63 -15.78 -3.76
N ILE A 157 -22.70 -16.15 -2.87
CA ILE A 157 -21.36 -16.66 -3.23
C ILE A 157 -21.41 -17.82 -4.24
N ASN A 158 -22.36 -18.73 -4.08
CA ASN A 158 -22.52 -19.90 -4.97
C ASN A 158 -23.03 -19.55 -6.38
N GLN A 159 -23.43 -18.30 -6.61
CA GLN A 159 -23.96 -17.80 -7.89
C GLN A 159 -22.96 -16.86 -8.58
N LEU A 160 -21.82 -16.58 -7.95
CA LEU A 160 -20.81 -15.72 -8.54
C LEU A 160 -20.08 -16.45 -9.66
N THR A 161 -19.72 -15.70 -10.70
CA THR A 161 -18.88 -16.19 -11.80
C THR A 161 -17.43 -15.93 -11.48
N GLU A 162 -16.58 -16.96 -11.59
CA GLU A 162 -15.13 -16.81 -11.51
C GLU A 162 -14.60 -16.24 -12.83
N CYS A 163 -13.92 -15.10 -12.76
CA CYS A 163 -13.42 -14.34 -13.90
C CYS A 163 -11.92 -14.08 -13.83
N THR A 164 -11.14 -14.89 -13.10
CA THR A 164 -9.69 -14.63 -12.91
C THR A 164 -8.89 -14.67 -14.19
N LYS A 165 -9.37 -15.41 -15.19
CA LYS A 165 -8.74 -15.44 -16.53
C LYS A 165 -8.78 -14.09 -17.24
N ALA A 166 -9.67 -13.17 -16.84
CA ALA A 166 -9.73 -11.82 -17.40
C ALA A 166 -8.62 -10.89 -16.86
N LEU A 167 -7.92 -11.27 -15.79
CA LEU A 167 -6.84 -10.45 -15.25
C LEU A 167 -5.59 -10.47 -16.16
N PRO A 168 -4.88 -9.33 -16.31
CA PRO A 168 -3.63 -9.24 -17.07
C PRO A 168 -2.53 -10.19 -16.59
N ALA A 169 -1.55 -10.46 -17.45
CA ALA A 169 -0.37 -11.24 -17.08
C ALA A 169 0.38 -10.61 -15.90
N ARG A 170 0.97 -11.44 -15.06
CA ARG A 170 1.76 -11.00 -13.90
C ARG A 170 3.21 -10.77 -14.29
N THR A 171 3.85 -9.80 -13.66
CA THR A 171 5.29 -9.55 -13.74
C THR A 171 5.97 -10.18 -12.54
N VAL A 172 6.94 -11.06 -12.74
CA VAL A 172 7.58 -11.87 -11.66
C VAL A 172 8.97 -11.40 -11.27
N GLU A 173 9.52 -10.48 -12.05
CA GLU A 173 10.82 -9.85 -11.83
C GLU A 173 10.69 -8.38 -12.24
N TYR A 174 11.35 -7.49 -11.52
CA TYR A 174 11.31 -6.07 -11.82
C TYR A 174 12.61 -5.41 -11.42
N LYS A 175 13.04 -4.48 -12.27
CA LYS A 175 14.11 -3.55 -11.98
C LYS A 175 13.58 -2.17 -12.31
N ASN A 176 13.58 -1.27 -11.34
CA ASN A 176 13.14 0.10 -11.54
C ASN A 176 14.09 0.81 -12.52
N PRO A 177 13.64 1.24 -13.71
CA PRO A 177 14.47 1.99 -14.64
C PRO A 177 14.82 3.39 -14.10
N ASP A 178 14.01 3.93 -13.19
CA ASP A 178 14.12 5.27 -12.63
C ASP A 178 14.60 5.24 -11.17
N GLN A 179 15.37 4.22 -10.78
CA GLN A 179 15.81 4.02 -9.39
C GLN A 179 16.55 5.23 -8.82
N GLU A 180 17.42 5.88 -9.61
CA GLU A 180 18.16 7.06 -9.16
C GLU A 180 17.21 8.23 -8.82
N SER A 181 16.18 8.44 -9.64
CA SER A 181 15.14 9.47 -9.38
C SER A 181 14.30 9.13 -8.16
N MET A 182 13.99 7.84 -7.97
CA MET A 182 13.28 7.35 -6.79
C MET A 182 14.09 7.57 -5.51
N ASP A 183 15.36 7.16 -5.51
CA ASP A 183 16.27 7.32 -4.37
C ASP A 183 16.43 8.80 -3.99
N GLU A 184 16.54 9.68 -4.98
CA GLU A 184 16.65 11.12 -4.79
C GLU A 184 15.33 11.71 -4.21
N TRP A 185 14.17 11.28 -4.71
CA TRP A 185 12.87 11.68 -4.16
C TRP A 185 12.70 11.26 -2.70
N LEU A 186 13.18 10.08 -2.31
CA LEU A 186 13.02 9.51 -0.96
C LEU A 186 13.86 10.20 0.13
N LYS A 187 14.92 10.94 -0.22
CA LYS A 187 15.89 11.53 0.73
C LYS A 187 15.32 12.59 1.68
N SER A 188 14.18 13.20 1.36
CA SER A 188 13.63 14.32 2.12
C SER A 188 12.13 14.20 2.23
N SER A 189 11.56 14.45 3.41
CA SER A 189 10.11 14.57 3.59
C SER A 189 9.58 15.98 3.27
N ARG A 190 10.47 16.94 2.99
CA ARG A 190 10.05 18.29 2.59
C ARG A 190 9.36 18.21 1.23
N VAL A 191 8.16 18.75 1.18
CA VAL A 191 7.38 18.92 -0.04
C VAL A 191 7.95 20.13 -0.77
N SER A 192 8.91 19.93 -1.68
CA SER A 192 9.36 21.00 -2.60
C SER A 192 8.50 21.09 -3.86
N LEU A 193 7.73 20.04 -4.15
CA LEU A 193 6.73 19.92 -5.20
C LEU A 193 5.54 19.15 -4.62
N THR A 194 4.33 19.51 -5.03
CA THR A 194 3.13 18.73 -4.74
C THR A 194 3.26 17.34 -5.36
N SER A 195 2.61 16.33 -4.77
CA SER A 195 2.62 14.97 -5.32
C SER A 195 2.10 14.91 -6.75
N ASP A 196 1.22 15.86 -7.10
CA ASP A 196 0.63 15.99 -8.43
C ASP A 196 1.67 16.46 -9.46
N GLU A 197 2.57 17.39 -9.11
CA GLU A 197 3.68 17.81 -9.98
C GLU A 197 4.71 16.69 -10.20
N ILE A 198 4.90 15.80 -9.23
CA ILE A 198 5.79 14.64 -9.36
C ILE A 198 5.13 13.57 -10.23
N ALA A 199 3.85 13.28 -9.99
CA ALA A 199 3.08 12.36 -10.83
C ALA A 199 3.04 12.84 -12.29
N ASP A 200 2.76 14.12 -12.53
CA ASP A 200 2.75 14.72 -13.86
C ASP A 200 4.11 14.57 -14.55
N ARG A 201 5.21 14.80 -13.82
CA ARG A 201 6.56 14.64 -14.39
C ARG A 201 6.89 13.18 -14.70
N ILE A 202 6.52 12.24 -13.84
CA ILE A 202 6.71 10.81 -14.09
C ILE A 202 5.86 10.34 -15.28
N GLU A 203 4.58 10.76 -15.35
CA GLU A 203 3.67 10.43 -16.44
C GLU A 203 4.13 11.01 -17.79
N LEU A 204 4.79 12.18 -17.77
CA LEU A 204 5.36 12.83 -18.95
C LEU A 204 6.81 12.38 -19.27
N GLY A 205 7.38 11.43 -18.52
CA GLY A 205 8.75 10.95 -18.71
C GLY A 205 9.85 11.99 -18.39
N GLY A 206 9.52 12.99 -17.57
CA GLY A 206 10.44 14.03 -17.13
C GLY A 206 11.32 13.57 -15.96
N ILE A 207 12.63 13.76 -16.10
CA ILE A 207 13.60 13.57 -15.01
C ILE A 207 13.29 14.55 -13.88
N VAL A 208 13.16 14.06 -12.64
CA VAL A 208 12.94 14.88 -11.44
C VAL A 208 14.29 15.37 -10.91
N ASP A 209 14.78 16.50 -11.43
CA ASP A 209 15.98 17.16 -10.90
C ASP A 209 15.65 18.05 -9.69
N ILE A 210 16.08 17.63 -8.51
CA ILE A 210 15.83 18.32 -7.23
C ILE A 210 16.85 19.44 -6.97
N ASN A 211 18.01 19.42 -7.64
CA ASN A 211 19.07 20.42 -7.44
C ASN A 211 18.74 21.76 -8.09
N ASN A 212 18.00 21.76 -9.21
CA ASN A 212 17.49 22.97 -9.86
C ASN A 212 16.27 23.60 -9.15
N LEU A 213 15.75 23.00 -8.07
CA LEU A 213 14.58 23.49 -7.33
C LEU A 213 14.93 24.40 -6.14
N LEU A 214 16.18 24.40 -5.68
CA LEU A 214 16.65 25.32 -4.65
C LEU A 214 17.01 26.71 -5.20
N THR A 215 17.25 26.81 -6.52
CA THR A 215 17.66 28.05 -7.18
C THR A 215 16.49 28.85 -7.76
N SER A 216 15.35 28.22 -8.05
CA SER A 216 14.19 28.92 -8.64
C SER A 216 13.38 29.75 -7.65
N ASN A 217 13.55 29.55 -6.34
CA ASN A 217 12.85 30.28 -5.29
C ASN A 217 13.57 31.57 -4.82
N SER A 218 14.68 31.95 -5.47
CA SER A 218 15.45 33.16 -5.14
C SER A 218 15.17 34.36 -6.06
N SER A 219 14.30 34.24 -7.07
CA SER A 219 14.23 35.24 -8.15
C SER A 219 12.84 35.82 -8.43
N ARG A 220 11.90 35.74 -7.48
CA ARG A 220 10.63 36.49 -7.57
C ARG A 220 10.50 37.48 -6.43
N GLU A 221 11.43 38.42 -6.42
CA GLU A 221 11.24 39.72 -5.79
C GLU A 221 11.55 40.81 -6.83
N LEU A 222 10.64 41.77 -6.93
CA LEU A 222 10.63 42.97 -7.77
C LEU A 222 10.52 42.79 -9.29
N GLU A 223 9.32 43.02 -9.81
CA GLU A 223 9.05 44.17 -10.69
C GLU A 223 7.52 44.43 -10.74
N LEU A 224 7.17 45.69 -10.42
CA LEU A 224 5.90 46.43 -10.42
C LEU A 224 4.62 45.74 -10.94
#